data_AF-A0A8S0R6S6-F1
#
_entry.id   AF-A0A8S0R6S6-F1
#
_cell.length_a   1.000
_cell.length_b   1.000
_cell.length_c   1.000
_cell.angle_alpha   90.00
_cell.angle_beta   90.00
_cell.angle_gamma   90.00
#
_symmetry.space_group_name_H-M   'P 1'
#
loop_
_entity.id
_entity.type
_entity.pdbx_description
1 polymer ?
#
loop_
_entity_poly.entity_id
_entity_poly.type
_entity_poly.pdbx_seq_one_letter_code
_entity_poly.pdbx_strand_id
1 'polypeptide(L)'
;MKISFRLELWSPWTTPVEGRVINHDVSLEILKFFVDYLVGDMLGVISTAHLVHANRKPDKALSSKCLELVALQPMAIDFAKSGAPAEMPRSLRPREFQDFMERWEKPMYISQGALGKLYSQEHKLWLLEYYLARRI
;
A
#
# COMPACT_ATOMS: atom_id res chain seq x y z
N MET A 1 -4.24 32.61 -7.19
CA MET A 1 -3.22 31.61 -7.55
C MET A 1 -3.91 30.24 -7.60
N LYS A 2 -4.36 29.82 -8.78
CA LYS A 2 -5.01 28.51 -8.99
C LYS A 2 -3.96 27.57 -9.57
N ILE A 3 -3.60 26.54 -8.82
CA ILE A 3 -2.77 25.45 -9.33
C ILE A 3 -3.71 24.56 -10.15
N SER A 4 -3.62 24.65 -11.47
CA SER A 4 -4.34 23.77 -12.40
C SER A 4 -3.51 22.50 -12.55
N PHE A 5 -3.92 21.42 -11.89
CA PHE A 5 -3.40 20.09 -12.21
C PHE A 5 -4.04 19.66 -13.53
N ARG A 6 -3.21 19.47 -14.56
CA ARG A 6 -3.60 18.93 -15.86
C ARG A 6 -3.98 17.45 -15.69
N LEU A 7 -5.28 17.19 -15.55
CA LEU A 7 -5.90 15.86 -15.45
C LEU A 7 -6.01 15.15 -16.82
N GLU A 8 -4.97 15.17 -17.65
CA GLU A 8 -4.97 14.51 -18.97
C GLU A 8 -4.22 13.18 -18.97
N LEU A 9 -4.48 12.33 -17.98
CA LEU A 9 -4.14 10.91 -18.02
C LEU A 9 -5.37 10.07 -17.63
N TRP A 10 -6.46 10.25 -18.37
CA TRP A 10 -7.62 9.34 -18.32
C TRP A 10 -7.41 8.21 -19.32
N SER A 11 -7.45 6.97 -18.85
CA SER A 11 -7.54 5.80 -19.72
C SER A 11 -8.84 5.85 -20.53
N PRO A 12 -8.86 5.45 -21.82
CA PRO A 12 -10.06 5.46 -22.68
C PRO A 12 -11.24 4.63 -22.15
N TRP A 13 -11.03 3.81 -21.12
CA TRP A 13 -12.01 2.85 -20.59
C TRP A 13 -12.64 3.28 -19.26
N THR A 14 -12.28 4.44 -18.72
CA THR A 14 -12.88 4.98 -17.49
C THR A 14 -13.97 5.99 -17.85
N THR A 15 -15.23 5.63 -17.61
CA THR A 15 -16.35 6.58 -17.66
C THR A 15 -16.22 7.58 -16.51
N PRO A 16 -16.47 8.88 -16.72
CA PRO A 16 -16.50 9.85 -15.64
C PRO A 16 -17.46 9.43 -14.54
N VAL A 17 -16.92 9.18 -13.35
CA VAL A 17 -17.76 8.92 -12.17
C VAL A 17 -18.28 10.28 -11.72
N GLU A 18 -19.48 10.62 -12.17
CA GLU A 18 -20.13 11.85 -11.74
C GLU A 18 -20.41 11.74 -10.24
N GLY A 19 -19.78 12.61 -9.45
CA GLY A 19 -19.92 12.60 -8.01
C GLY A 19 -21.37 12.83 -7.63
N ARG A 20 -22.05 11.83 -7.06
CA ARG A 20 -23.40 12.02 -6.54
C ARG A 20 -23.34 12.90 -5.30
N VAL A 21 -23.92 14.09 -5.37
CA VAL A 21 -24.19 14.92 -4.19
C VAL A 21 -25.36 14.30 -3.45
N ILE A 22 -25.08 13.69 -2.30
CA ILE A 22 -26.09 13.07 -1.45
C ILE A 22 -26.29 14.00 -0.24
N ASN A 23 -27.39 14.76 -0.24
CA ASN A 23 -27.80 15.58 0.90
C ASN A 23 -28.53 14.69 1.91
N HIS A 24 -27.79 14.03 2.79
CA HIS A 24 -28.35 13.33 3.95
C HIS A 24 -27.80 13.96 5.22
N ASP A 25 -28.65 14.06 6.23
CA ASP A 25 -28.22 14.42 7.58
C ASP A 25 -27.32 13.29 8.12
N VAL A 26 -26.06 13.61 8.42
CA VAL A 26 -25.06 12.62 8.86
C VAL A 26 -25.07 12.59 10.38
N SER A 27 -25.38 11.44 10.97
CA SER A 27 -25.34 11.31 12.42
C SER A 27 -23.91 11.44 12.96
N LEU A 28 -23.79 11.94 14.19
CA LEU A 28 -22.50 12.00 14.90
C LEU A 28 -21.82 10.62 15.01
N GLU A 29 -22.60 9.54 15.06
CA GLU A 29 -22.10 8.16 15.09
C GLU A 29 -21.37 7.79 13.79
N ILE A 30 -21.89 8.21 12.63
CA ILE A 30 -21.23 7.98 11.33
C ILE A 30 -19.92 8.76 11.26
N LEU A 31 -19.92 10.02 11.72
CA LEU A 31 -18.69 10.83 11.78
C LEU A 31 -17.64 10.18 12.69
N LYS A 32 -18.05 9.70 13.87
CA LYS A 32 -17.16 9.00 14.79
C LYS A 32 -16.59 7.73 14.15
N PHE A 33 -17.43 6.91 13.54
CA PHE A 33 -16.97 5.71 12.83
C PHE A 33 -16.01 6.05 11.70
N PHE A 34 -16.25 7.14 10.96
CA PHE A 34 -15.35 7.56 9.89
C PHE A 34 -13.94 7.90 10.42
N VAL A 35 -13.86 8.62 11.54
CA VAL A 35 -12.59 8.91 12.21
C VAL A 35 -11.93 7.62 12.70
N ASP A 36 -12.69 6.73 13.36
CA ASP A 36 -12.19 5.44 13.83
C ASP A 36 -11.67 4.59 12.66
N TYR A 37 -12.37 4.62 11.51
CA TYR A 37 -11.98 3.90 10.30
C TYR A 37 -10.66 4.43 9.72
N LEU A 38 -10.53 5.76 9.58
CA LEU A 38 -9.31 6.38 9.06
C LEU A 38 -8.06 6.06 9.90
N VAL A 39 -8.23 5.88 11.21
CA VAL A 39 -7.12 5.59 12.13
C VAL A 39 -6.88 4.07 12.27
N GLY A 40 -7.94 3.28 12.24
CA GLY A 40 -7.93 1.85 12.53
C GLY A 40 -7.77 0.92 11.32
N ASP A 41 -7.79 1.44 10.09
CA ASP A 41 -7.62 0.61 8.90
C ASP A 41 -6.20 0.02 8.83
N MET A 42 -6.12 -1.29 9.07
CA MET A 42 -4.88 -2.05 9.12
C MET A 42 -4.67 -2.94 7.89
N LEU A 43 -5.61 -2.98 6.94
CA LEU A 43 -5.55 -3.92 5.82
C LEU A 43 -4.29 -3.72 4.97
N GLY A 44 -4.01 -2.46 4.61
CA GLY A 44 -2.80 -2.11 3.86
C GLY A 44 -1.52 -2.40 4.65
N VAL A 45 -1.54 -2.15 5.97
CA VAL A 45 -0.40 -2.35 6.85
C VAL A 45 -0.04 -3.84 6.99
N ILE A 46 -1.03 -4.70 7.24
CA ILE A 46 -0.86 -6.15 7.38
C ILE A 46 -0.40 -6.75 6.05
N SER A 47 -1.03 -6.36 4.93
CA SER A 47 -0.66 -6.85 3.60
C SER A 47 0.78 -6.47 3.21
N THR A 48 1.17 -5.23 3.52
CA THR A 48 2.54 -4.74 3.30
C THR A 48 3.54 -5.53 4.15
N ALA A 49 3.22 -5.76 5.44
CA ALA A 49 4.07 -6.56 6.31
C ALA A 49 4.22 -8.00 5.79
N HIS A 50 3.13 -8.60 5.32
CA HIS A 50 3.14 -9.96 4.77
C HIS A 50 4.06 -10.06 3.55
N LEU A 51 3.96 -9.10 2.62
CA LEU A 51 4.85 -9.02 1.46
C LEU A 51 6.32 -8.90 1.87
N VAL A 52 6.63 -8.04 2.85
CA VAL A 52 8.01 -7.83 3.30
C VAL A 52 8.60 -9.09 3.91
N HIS A 53 7.86 -9.77 4.82
CA HIS A 53 8.34 -11.00 5.43
C HIS A 53 8.42 -12.15 4.42
N ALA A 54 7.43 -12.30 3.55
CA ALA A 54 7.39 -13.37 2.57
C ALA A 54 8.55 -13.27 1.57
N ASN A 55 8.94 -12.08 1.15
CA ASN A 55 10.07 -11.97 0.23
C ASN A 55 11.43 -12.09 0.95
N ARG A 56 11.54 -11.73 2.24
CA ARG A 56 12.79 -11.82 3.03
C ARG A 56 13.11 -13.23 3.53
N LYS A 57 12.12 -14.01 3.93
CA LYS A 57 12.33 -15.31 4.59
C LYS A 57 12.61 -16.44 3.59
N PRO A 58 13.40 -17.47 3.98
CA PRO A 58 13.64 -18.63 3.11
C PRO A 58 12.34 -19.38 2.81
N ASP A 59 11.49 -19.55 3.82
CA ASP A 59 10.20 -20.26 3.72
C ASP A 59 9.08 -19.43 3.07
N LYS A 60 9.42 -18.22 2.61
CA LYS A 60 8.51 -17.30 1.94
C LYS A 60 7.21 -17.06 2.73
N ALA A 61 6.07 -17.21 2.06
CA ALA A 61 4.74 -17.04 2.64
C ALA A 61 4.40 -18.08 3.73
N LEU A 62 5.17 -19.17 3.83
CA LEU A 62 5.01 -20.18 4.88
C LEU A 62 5.81 -19.86 6.14
N SER A 63 6.54 -18.74 6.18
CA SER A 63 7.22 -18.31 7.41
C SER A 63 6.21 -18.04 8.53
N SER A 64 6.60 -18.32 9.78
CA SER A 64 5.71 -18.14 10.95
C SER A 64 5.06 -16.75 11.00
N LYS A 65 5.84 -15.69 10.73
CA LYS A 65 5.34 -14.32 10.67
C LYS A 65 4.28 -14.11 9.60
N CYS A 66 4.42 -14.74 8.44
CA CYS A 66 3.43 -14.65 7.37
C CYS A 66 2.13 -15.35 7.79
N LEU A 67 2.21 -16.52 8.41
CA LEU A 67 1.05 -17.24 8.93
C LEU A 67 0.31 -16.44 10.01
N GLU A 68 1.04 -15.81 10.94
CA GLU A 68 0.46 -14.90 11.94
C GLU A 68 -0.25 -13.71 11.30
N LEU A 69 0.35 -13.11 10.24
CA LEU A 69 -0.27 -11.99 9.52
C LEU A 69 -1.52 -12.40 8.75
N VAL A 70 -1.52 -13.59 8.13
CA VAL A 70 -2.69 -14.13 7.43
C VAL A 70 -3.85 -14.34 8.38
N ALA A 71 -3.59 -14.75 9.63
CA ALA A 71 -4.63 -14.90 10.64
C ALA A 71 -5.33 -13.58 11.02
N LEU A 72 -4.66 -12.44 10.84
CA LEU A 72 -5.23 -11.10 11.11
C LEU A 72 -6.03 -10.53 9.92
N GLN A 73 -5.80 -11.03 8.70
CA GLN A 73 -6.37 -10.48 7.48
C GLN A 73 -7.92 -10.47 7.45
N PRO A 74 -8.64 -11.53 7.89
CA PRO A 74 -10.10 -11.52 7.90
C PRO A 74 -10.68 -10.38 8.74
N MET A 75 -10.12 -10.14 9.93
CA MET A 75 -10.54 -9.06 10.81
C MET A 75 -10.30 -7.68 10.18
N ALA A 76 -9.16 -7.50 9.50
CA ALA A 76 -8.85 -6.25 8.81
C ALA A 76 -9.79 -5.97 7.63
N ILE A 77 -10.16 -7.01 6.86
CA ILE A 77 -11.10 -6.89 5.74
C ILE A 77 -12.51 -6.55 6.24
N ASP A 78 -12.95 -7.18 7.32
CA ASP A 78 -14.29 -6.96 7.88
C ASP A 78 -14.37 -5.74 8.80
N PHE A 79 -13.29 -4.95 8.95
CA PHE A 79 -13.29 -3.76 9.79
C PHE A 79 -14.34 -2.73 9.35
N ALA A 80 -14.50 -2.51 8.04
CA ALA A 80 -15.52 -1.59 7.51
C ALA A 80 -16.96 -2.01 7.87
N LYS A 81 -17.18 -3.29 8.19
CA LYS A 81 -18.51 -3.85 8.54
C LYS A 81 -18.69 -3.96 10.05
N SER A 82 -17.65 -4.36 10.76
CA SER A 82 -17.70 -4.71 12.18
C SER A 82 -17.31 -3.56 13.11
N GLY A 83 -16.54 -2.58 12.62
CA GLY A 83 -15.94 -1.53 13.43
C GLY A 83 -14.88 -2.01 14.43
N ALA A 84 -14.49 -3.30 14.38
CA ALA A 84 -13.46 -3.86 15.25
C ALA A 84 -12.10 -3.90 14.52
N PRO A 85 -11.11 -3.08 14.92
CA PRO A 85 -9.83 -3.02 14.22
C PRO A 85 -8.97 -4.25 14.51
N ALA A 86 -8.19 -4.70 13.52
CA ALA A 86 -7.24 -5.77 13.70
C ALA A 86 -6.01 -5.31 14.49
N GLU A 87 -5.66 -6.02 15.56
CA GLU A 87 -4.49 -5.70 16.37
C GLU A 87 -3.24 -6.41 15.85
N MET A 88 -2.34 -5.67 15.21
CA MET A 88 -1.07 -6.23 14.73
C MET A 88 0.06 -6.03 15.77
N PRO A 89 0.65 -7.13 16.29
CA PRO A 89 1.80 -7.07 17.19
C PRO A 89 2.98 -6.30 16.60
N ARG A 90 3.74 -5.59 17.46
CA ARG A 90 4.94 -4.85 17.04
C ARG A 90 6.02 -5.76 16.44
N SER A 91 6.07 -7.04 16.82
CA SER A 91 7.00 -8.05 16.29
C SER A 91 6.78 -8.37 14.81
N LEU A 92 5.57 -8.18 14.32
CA LEU A 92 5.18 -8.38 12.91
C LEU A 92 5.43 -7.14 12.06
N ARG A 93 5.67 -5.97 12.65
CA ARG A 93 6.00 -4.73 11.90
C ARG A 93 7.40 -4.83 11.27
N PRO A 94 7.53 -4.68 9.94
CA PRO A 94 8.83 -4.62 9.30
C PRO A 94 9.63 -3.39 9.75
N ARG A 95 10.94 -3.55 9.86
CA ARG A 95 11.89 -2.45 10.15
C ARG A 95 12.68 -1.99 8.92
N GLU A 96 12.76 -2.88 7.94
CA GLU A 96 13.44 -2.68 6.65
C GLU A 96 12.49 -3.11 5.56
N PHE A 97 12.49 -2.37 4.45
CA PHE A 97 11.64 -2.59 3.29
C PHE A 97 12.47 -3.00 2.08
N GLN A 98 11.80 -3.51 1.05
CA GLN A 98 12.46 -3.85 -0.20
C GLN A 98 12.63 -2.60 -1.04
N ASP A 99 13.74 -2.53 -1.76
CA ASP A 99 14.08 -1.45 -2.70
C ASP A 99 12.94 -1.12 -3.67
N PHE A 100 12.31 -2.13 -4.25
CA PHE A 100 11.20 -1.94 -5.19
C PHE A 100 9.93 -1.33 -4.57
N MET A 101 9.87 -1.19 -3.25
CA MET A 101 8.75 -0.55 -2.55
C MET A 101 8.94 0.97 -2.40
N GLU A 102 10.11 1.51 -2.77
CA GLU A 102 10.39 2.95 -2.85
C GLU A 102 10.03 3.73 -1.57
N ARG A 103 10.32 3.13 -0.41
CA ARG A 103 10.15 3.75 0.92
C ARG A 103 11.41 4.51 1.32
N TRP A 104 11.73 5.58 0.60
CA TRP A 104 12.98 6.35 0.74
C TRP A 104 13.24 6.88 2.16
N GLU A 105 12.18 7.08 2.94
CA GLU A 105 12.23 7.51 4.34
C GLU A 105 12.52 6.37 5.34
N LYS A 106 12.61 5.13 4.87
CA LYS A 106 12.86 3.93 5.68
C LYS A 106 14.12 3.20 5.21
N PRO A 107 14.76 2.41 6.10
CA PRO A 107 15.81 1.50 5.68
C PRO A 107 15.31 0.53 4.60
N MET A 108 16.06 0.41 3.50
CA MET A 108 15.74 -0.46 2.38
C MET A 108 16.89 -1.41 2.06
N TYR A 109 16.57 -2.56 1.46
CA TYR A 109 17.54 -3.52 0.96
C TYR A 109 17.20 -3.97 -0.46
N ILE A 110 18.23 -4.32 -1.24
CA ILE A 110 18.07 -4.80 -2.62
C ILE A 110 17.47 -6.21 -2.60
N SER A 111 16.27 -6.35 -3.15
CA SER A 111 15.59 -7.64 -3.23
C SER A 111 16.20 -8.53 -4.31
N GLN A 112 16.63 -9.74 -3.93
CA GLN A 112 17.15 -10.74 -4.87
C GLN A 112 16.06 -11.70 -5.41
N GLY A 113 14.81 -11.53 -4.94
CA GLY A 113 13.66 -12.31 -5.37
C GLY A 113 13.17 -11.93 -6.77
N ALA A 114 12.16 -12.66 -7.27
CA ALA A 114 11.59 -12.41 -8.61
C ALA A 114 11.15 -10.95 -8.78
N LEU A 115 10.44 -10.37 -7.80
CA LEU A 115 10.01 -8.98 -7.82
C LEU A 115 11.17 -7.99 -7.89
N GLY A 116 12.24 -8.22 -7.12
CA GLY A 116 13.42 -7.36 -7.13
C GLY A 116 14.19 -7.42 -8.45
N LYS A 117 14.27 -8.60 -9.06
CA LYS A 117 14.88 -8.78 -10.39
C LYS A 117 14.09 -8.04 -11.47
N LEU A 118 12.76 -8.14 -11.46
CA LEU A 118 11.89 -7.40 -12.38
C LEU A 118 12.06 -5.90 -12.21
N TYR A 119 11.98 -5.40 -10.96
CA TYR A 119 12.19 -3.99 -10.66
C TYR A 119 13.58 -3.50 -11.11
N SER A 120 14.62 -4.29 -10.86
CA SER A 120 15.99 -3.93 -11.26
C SER A 120 16.19 -3.82 -12.78
N GLN A 121 15.46 -4.61 -13.58
CA GLN A 121 15.53 -4.54 -15.04
C GLN A 121 14.86 -3.27 -15.56
N GLU A 122 13.64 -2.99 -15.11
CA GLU A 122 12.86 -1.79 -15.45
C GLU A 122 13.56 -0.50 -14.98
N HIS A 123 13.98 -0.46 -13.72
CA HIS A 123 14.55 0.75 -13.11
C HIS A 123 15.88 1.16 -13.76
N LYS A 124 16.68 0.19 -14.24
CA LYS A 124 17.90 0.48 -15.01
C LYS A 124 17.59 1.13 -16.36
N LEU A 125 16.54 0.66 -17.05
CA LEU A 125 16.11 1.26 -18.32
C LEU A 125 15.59 2.68 -18.10
N TRP A 126 14.75 2.89 -17.08
CA TRP A 126 14.24 4.21 -16.74
C TRP A 126 15.35 5.22 -16.41
N LEU A 127 16.34 4.82 -15.59
CA LEU A 127 17.47 5.68 -15.30
C LEU A 127 18.26 6.03 -16.57
N LEU A 128 18.54 5.05 -17.43
CA LEU A 128 19.24 5.30 -18.69
C LEU A 128 18.48 6.29 -19.58
N GLU A 129 17.17 6.11 -19.75
CA GLU A 129 16.32 7.02 -20.53
C GLU A 129 16.27 8.42 -19.92
N TYR A 130 16.08 8.54 -18.61
CA TYR A 130 16.06 9.83 -17.90
C TYR A 130 17.40 10.57 -18.00
N TYR A 131 18.53 9.87 -17.85
CA TYR A 131 19.85 10.47 -17.99
C TYR A 131 20.16 10.87 -19.44
N LEU A 132 19.69 10.11 -20.44
CA LEU A 132 19.83 10.46 -21.86
C LEU A 132 18.95 11.67 -22.21
N ALA A 133 17.71 11.73 -21.73
CA ALA A 133 16.79 12.84 -21.96
C ALA A 133 17.24 14.17 -21.32
N ARG A 134 18.08 14.12 -20.29
CA ARG A 134 18.66 15.32 -19.63
C ARG A 134 20.03 15.74 -20.18
N ARG A 135 20.59 15.02 -21.15
CA ARG A 135 21.86 15.35 -21.82
C ARG A 135 21.69 16.02 -23.19
N ILE A 136 20.46 16.33 -23.58
CA ILE A 136 20.09 17.11 -24.78
C ILE A 136 19.49 18.42 -24.29
#